data_AF-G0NJE7-F1
#
_entry.id   AF-G0NJE7-F1
#
_cell.length_a   1.000
_cell.length_b   1.000
_cell.length_c   1.000
_cell.angle_alpha   90.00
_cell.angle_beta   90.00
_cell.angle_gamma   90.00
#
_symmetry.space_group_name_H-M   'P 1'
#
loop_
_entity.id
_entity.type
_entity.pdbx_description
1 polymer ?
#
loop_
_entity_poly.entity_id
_entity_poly.type
_entity_poly.pdbx_seq_one_letter_code
_entity_poly.pdbx_strand_id
1 'polypeptide(L)'
;MSNETTRLEDWIKQDTIHRLDDGDIEKDAVHVLTKTTKEAQGAFRGTVSTVTLLVELSSVITTHPLGWNAFGECVHQLINEHNPFQNRTTYLSTSIESTGRDQQQLGSFFGNVSNIIPENLVISVSRRRKIEEPRLIIQLTYIAQ
;
A
#
# COMPACT_ATOMS: atom_id res chain seq x y z
N MET A 1 -14.23 24.70 3.16
CA MET A 1 -12.82 25.06 3.38
C MET A 1 -12.00 23.79 3.24
N SER A 2 -11.53 23.50 2.03
CA SER A 2 -10.74 22.31 1.70
C SER A 2 -9.30 22.58 2.13
N ASN A 3 -8.85 21.96 3.22
CA ASN A 3 -7.42 21.80 3.46
C ASN A 3 -6.92 20.82 2.40
N GLU A 4 -6.41 21.37 1.29
CA GLU A 4 -5.60 20.64 0.32
C GLU A 4 -4.28 20.28 1.01
N THR A 5 -4.28 19.20 1.78
CA THR A 5 -3.05 18.50 2.10
C THR A 5 -2.55 17.97 0.76
N THR A 6 -1.64 18.70 0.11
CA THR A 6 -0.93 18.21 -1.08
C THR A 6 -0.37 16.83 -0.72
N ARG A 7 -0.81 15.79 -1.44
CA ARG A 7 -0.39 14.42 -1.15
C ARG A 7 1.13 14.38 -1.30
N LEU A 8 1.84 13.62 -0.46
CA LEU A 8 3.30 13.59 -0.54
C LEU A 8 3.78 13.16 -1.93
N GLU A 9 3.01 12.27 -2.58
CA GLU A 9 3.14 11.92 -3.99
C GLU A 9 3.19 13.14 -4.93
N ASP A 10 2.23 14.07 -4.82
CA ASP A 10 2.13 15.24 -5.69
C ASP A 10 3.33 16.17 -5.51
N TRP A 11 3.80 16.30 -4.25
CA TRP A 11 5.01 17.06 -3.95
C TRP A 11 6.26 16.40 -4.56
N ILE A 12 6.42 15.07 -4.44
CA ILE A 12 7.56 14.37 -5.04
C ILE A 12 7.53 14.50 -6.57
N LYS A 13 6.36 14.37 -7.20
CA LYS A 13 6.20 14.56 -8.65
C LYS A 13 6.67 15.93 -9.11
N GLN A 14 6.34 16.99 -8.34
CA GLN A 14 6.81 18.35 -8.63
C GLN A 14 8.32 18.51 -8.43
N ASP A 15 8.91 17.93 -7.37
CA ASP A 15 10.36 17.99 -7.11
C ASP A 15 11.19 17.24 -8.17
N THR A 16 10.62 16.17 -8.73
CA THR A 16 11.31 15.27 -9.68
C THR A 16 10.98 15.52 -11.15
N ILE A 17 10.24 16.59 -11.46
CA ILE A 17 9.73 16.89 -12.81
C ILE A 17 10.84 17.02 -13.87
N HIS A 18 12.06 17.38 -13.47
CA HIS A 18 13.22 17.49 -14.37
C HIS A 18 13.98 16.17 -14.58
N ARG A 19 13.55 15.09 -13.92
CA ARG A 19 14.23 13.78 -13.87
C ARG A 19 13.35 12.61 -14.29
N LEU A 20 12.03 12.82 -14.35
CA LEU A 20 11.04 11.82 -14.77
C LEU A 20 10.55 12.16 -16.17
N ASP A 21 10.16 11.13 -16.93
CA ASP A 21 9.44 11.31 -18.19
C ASP A 21 8.01 11.80 -17.92
N ASP A 22 7.41 12.56 -18.84
CA ASP A 22 6.07 13.13 -18.69
C ASP A 22 5.03 12.03 -18.39
N GLY A 23 5.20 10.85 -18.98
CA GLY A 23 4.36 9.68 -18.75
C GLY A 23 4.48 9.03 -17.37
N ASP A 24 5.51 9.35 -16.58
CA ASP A 24 5.65 8.87 -15.20
C ASP A 24 5.13 9.86 -14.16
N ILE A 25 5.03 11.15 -14.52
CA ILE A 25 4.45 12.19 -13.67
C ILE A 25 2.92 12.04 -13.61
N GLU A 26 2.29 11.62 -14.71
CA GLU A 26 0.84 11.44 -14.79
C GLU A 26 0.32 10.14 -14.15
N LYS A 27 1.18 9.15 -13.90
CA LYS A 27 0.78 7.87 -13.29
C LYS A 27 0.59 8.00 -11.79
N ASP A 28 -0.38 7.26 -11.24
CA ASP A 28 -0.50 7.08 -9.79
C ASP A 28 0.80 6.48 -9.23
N ALA A 29 1.19 6.92 -8.02
CA ALA A 29 2.39 6.41 -7.35
C ALA A 29 2.37 4.88 -7.20
N VAL A 30 1.19 4.32 -6.93
CA VAL A 30 0.90 2.89 -6.82
C VAL A 30 -0.31 2.56 -7.67
N HIS A 31 -0.10 1.80 -8.74
CA HIS A 31 -1.15 1.36 -9.64
C HIS A 31 -1.57 -0.08 -9.34
N VAL A 32 -2.87 -0.32 -9.11
CA VAL A 32 -3.40 -1.67 -8.86
C VAL A 32 -3.64 -2.39 -10.18
N LEU A 33 -2.79 -3.38 -10.50
CA LEU A 33 -2.90 -4.19 -11.71
C LEU A 33 -3.97 -5.28 -11.59
N THR A 34 -4.08 -5.90 -10.42
CA THR A 34 -5.03 -6.99 -10.18
C THR A 34 -5.47 -7.00 -8.74
N LYS A 35 -6.75 -7.32 -8.52
CA LYS A 35 -7.34 -7.50 -7.20
C LYS A 35 -8.04 -8.84 -7.13
N THR A 36 -7.72 -9.60 -6.10
CA THR A 36 -8.42 -10.82 -5.72
C THR A 36 -8.97 -10.67 -4.32
N THR A 37 -10.20 -11.12 -4.09
CA THR A 37 -10.82 -11.09 -2.75
C THR A 37 -11.26 -12.51 -2.39
N LYS A 38 -10.94 -12.92 -1.16
CA LYS A 38 -11.29 -14.23 -0.62
C LYS A 38 -11.91 -14.05 0.76
N GLU A 39 -13.17 -14.43 0.88
CA GLU A 39 -13.85 -14.51 2.18
C GLU A 39 -13.54 -15.84 2.87
N ALA A 40 -13.35 -15.77 4.19
CA ALA A 40 -13.26 -16.96 4.99
C ALA A 40 -14.60 -17.73 4.99
N GLN A 41 -14.52 -19.04 5.20
CA GLN A 41 -15.66 -19.95 5.24
C GLN A 41 -15.83 -20.54 6.65
N GLY A 42 -16.92 -21.27 6.87
CA GLY A 42 -17.20 -21.92 8.16
C GLY A 42 -17.38 -20.89 9.28
N ALA A 43 -16.76 -21.15 10.43
CA ALA A 43 -16.91 -20.33 11.64
C ALA A 43 -16.42 -18.87 11.51
N PHE A 44 -15.61 -18.56 10.49
CA PHE A 44 -15.08 -17.22 10.23
C PHE A 44 -15.78 -16.50 9.06
N ARG A 45 -16.85 -17.11 8.51
CA ARG A 45 -17.60 -16.51 7.41
C ARG A 45 -18.21 -15.17 7.86
N GLY A 46 -17.97 -14.13 7.08
CA GLY A 46 -18.48 -12.78 7.36
C GLY A 46 -17.72 -12.02 8.46
N THR A 47 -16.64 -12.61 9.02
CA THR A 47 -15.76 -11.95 10.00
C THR A 47 -14.33 -11.80 9.52
N VAL A 48 -13.89 -12.63 8.57
CA VAL A 48 -12.54 -12.53 7.98
C VAL A 48 -12.62 -12.44 6.45
N SER A 49 -11.91 -11.47 5.88
CA SER A 49 -11.78 -11.29 4.43
C SER A 49 -10.35 -10.92 4.07
N THR A 50 -9.81 -11.55 3.02
CA THR A 50 -8.47 -11.27 2.51
C THR A 50 -8.58 -10.65 1.12
N VAL A 51 -7.93 -9.51 0.92
CA VAL A 51 -7.75 -8.83 -0.36
C VAL A 51 -6.28 -8.94 -0.76
N THR A 52 -6.01 -9.50 -1.93
CA THR A 52 -4.66 -9.56 -2.51
C THR A 52 -4.60 -8.62 -3.70
N LEU A 53 -3.66 -7.69 -3.68
CA LEU A 53 -3.41 -6.71 -4.72
C LEU A 53 -2.07 -7.01 -5.36
N LEU A 54 -2.04 -7.11 -6.68
CA LEU A 54 -0.82 -6.97 -7.45
C LEU A 54 -0.72 -5.49 -7.84
N VAL A 55 0.35 -4.82 -7.41
CA VAL A 55 0.56 -3.40 -7.68
C VAL A 55 1.84 -3.16 -8.45
N GLU A 56 1.85 -2.10 -9.26
CA GLU A 56 3.02 -1.56 -9.93
C GLU A 56 3.32 -0.17 -9.36
N LEU A 57 4.58 0.06 -8.99
CA LEU A 57 5.09 1.30 -8.45
C LEU A 57 5.65 2.15 -9.57
N SER A 58 5.28 3.42 -9.57
CA SER A 58 5.91 4.40 -10.43
C SER A 58 7.38 4.64 -10.05
N SER A 59 8.13 5.24 -10.98
CA SER A 59 9.50 5.69 -10.76
C SER A 59 9.63 6.72 -9.62
N VAL A 60 8.57 7.50 -9.34
CA VAL A 60 8.47 8.40 -8.18
C VAL A 60 8.76 7.66 -6.87
N ILE A 61 8.21 6.46 -6.69
CA ILE A 61 8.38 5.65 -5.48
C ILE A 61 9.74 4.97 -5.43
N THR A 62 10.23 4.47 -6.56
CA THR A 62 11.45 3.65 -6.59
C THR A 62 12.74 4.48 -6.64
N THR A 63 12.67 5.74 -7.08
CA THR A 63 13.86 6.59 -7.29
C THR A 63 14.03 7.70 -6.25
N HIS A 64 12.95 8.22 -5.66
CA HIS A 64 13.02 9.35 -4.74
C HIS A 64 13.34 8.91 -3.29
N PRO A 65 14.15 9.66 -2.52
CA PRO A 65 14.47 9.33 -1.13
C PRO A 65 13.25 9.19 -0.20
N LEU A 66 12.18 9.94 -0.48
CA LEU A 66 10.90 9.87 0.24
C LEU A 66 9.88 8.92 -0.41
N GLY A 67 10.28 8.15 -1.43
CA GLY A 67 9.37 7.25 -2.14
C GLY A 67 8.69 6.24 -1.22
N TRP A 68 9.39 5.76 -0.18
CA TRP A 68 8.78 4.90 0.83
C TRP A 68 7.67 5.58 1.62
N ASN A 69 7.80 6.85 1.94
CA ASN A 69 6.77 7.60 2.65
C ASN A 69 5.51 7.75 1.80
N ALA A 70 5.67 8.11 0.53
CA ALA A 70 4.55 8.17 -0.42
C ALA A 70 3.92 6.79 -0.61
N PHE A 71 4.73 5.73 -0.69
CA PHE A 71 4.21 4.36 -0.72
C PHE A 71 3.37 4.04 0.52
N GLY A 72 3.82 4.43 1.72
CA GLY A 72 3.06 4.27 2.95
C GLY A 72 1.70 4.95 2.91
N GLU A 73 1.62 6.16 2.35
CA GLU A 73 0.35 6.88 2.15
C GLU A 73 -0.58 6.14 1.18
N CYS A 74 -0.03 5.65 0.06
CA CYS A 74 -0.80 4.88 -0.92
C CYS A 74 -1.33 3.58 -0.32
N VAL A 75 -0.50 2.81 0.40
CA VAL A 75 -0.94 1.58 1.08
C VAL A 75 -2.01 1.89 2.13
N HIS A 76 -1.85 2.97 2.89
CA HIS A 76 -2.87 3.41 3.84
C HIS A 76 -4.20 3.75 3.15
N GLN A 77 -4.18 4.37 1.96
CA GLN A 77 -5.40 4.58 1.18
C GLN A 77 -6.02 3.25 0.73
N LEU A 78 -5.22 2.32 0.19
CA LEU A 78 -5.68 1.00 -0.27
C LEU A 78 -6.32 0.18 0.86
N ILE A 79 -5.79 0.30 2.09
CA ILE A 79 -6.36 -0.31 3.30
C ILE A 79 -7.78 0.19 3.55
N ASN A 80 -7.98 1.51 3.48
CA ASN A 80 -9.28 2.11 3.75
C ASN A 80 -10.27 1.82 2.61
N GLU A 81 -9.81 1.88 1.36
CA GLU A 81 -10.64 1.64 0.18
C GLU A 81 -11.14 0.19 0.09
N HIS A 82 -10.35 -0.77 0.57
CA HIS A 82 -10.66 -2.20 0.43
C HIS A 82 -11.14 -2.86 1.72
N ASN A 83 -11.35 -2.11 2.80
CA ASN A 83 -11.96 -2.64 4.02
C ASN A 83 -13.44 -2.99 3.78
N PRO A 84 -13.84 -4.28 3.82
CA PRO A 84 -15.22 -4.68 3.60
C PRO A 84 -16.13 -4.47 4.83
N PHE A 85 -15.56 -4.17 6.00
CA PHE A 85 -16.26 -4.11 7.28
C PHE A 85 -16.49 -2.68 7.75
N GLN A 86 -17.12 -1.87 6.88
CA GLN A 86 -17.49 -0.50 7.23
C GLN A 86 -18.28 -0.47 8.54
N ASN A 87 -17.97 0.50 9.40
CA ASN A 87 -18.61 0.73 10.71
C ASN A 87 -18.41 -0.37 11.76
N ARG A 88 -17.44 -1.29 11.58
CA ARG A 88 -17.03 -2.26 12.61
C ARG A 88 -15.61 -1.98 13.07
N THR A 89 -15.33 -2.38 14.32
CA THR A 89 -13.94 -2.47 14.79
C THR A 89 -13.23 -3.51 13.95
N THR A 90 -12.29 -3.06 13.12
CA THR A 90 -11.61 -3.91 12.14
C THR A 90 -10.13 -3.95 12.46
N TYR A 91 -9.60 -5.16 12.62
CA TYR A 91 -8.16 -5.39 12.64
C TYR A 91 -7.69 -5.77 11.26
N LEU A 92 -6.47 -5.36 10.93
CA LEU A 92 -5.82 -5.64 9.68
C LEU A 92 -4.48 -6.32 9.94
N SER A 93 -4.21 -7.37 9.18
CA SER A 93 -2.87 -7.88 8.94
C SER A 93 -2.47 -7.55 7.49
N THR A 94 -1.28 -6.98 7.29
CA THR A 94 -0.71 -6.72 5.97
C THR A 94 0.55 -7.54 5.75
N SER A 95 0.72 -8.04 4.53
CA SER A 95 2.00 -8.57 4.02
C SER A 95 2.31 -7.88 2.70
N ILE A 96 3.56 -7.46 2.52
CA ILE A 96 4.06 -6.83 1.31
C ILE A 96 5.24 -7.66 0.82
N GLU A 97 5.14 -8.17 -0.40
CA GLU A 97 6.07 -9.13 -0.99
C GLU A 97 6.50 -8.67 -2.39
N SER A 98 7.75 -8.96 -2.78
CA SER A 98 8.19 -8.73 -4.16
C SER A 98 7.65 -9.80 -5.11
N THR A 99 7.42 -9.46 -6.37
CA THR A 99 7.06 -10.45 -7.41
C THR A 99 8.27 -11.17 -8.00
N GLY A 100 9.47 -10.92 -7.49
CA GLY A 100 10.71 -11.52 -7.98
C GLY A 100 10.79 -13.03 -7.71
N ARG A 101 11.83 -13.69 -8.26
CA ARG A 101 12.00 -15.15 -8.22
C ARG A 101 11.96 -15.76 -6.81
N ASP A 102 12.42 -15.01 -5.81
CA ASP A 102 12.51 -15.49 -4.43
C ASP A 102 11.35 -15.01 -3.54
N GLN A 103 10.35 -14.32 -4.10
CA GLN A 103 9.19 -13.73 -3.41
C GLN A 103 9.50 -13.25 -1.99
N GLN A 104 10.37 -12.24 -1.92
CA GLN A 104 10.89 -11.79 -0.64
C GLN A 104 9.83 -10.96 0.09
N GLN A 105 9.51 -11.34 1.33
CA GLN A 105 8.72 -10.48 2.20
C GLN A 105 9.49 -9.19 2.48
N LEU A 106 8.91 -8.06 2.08
CA LEU A 106 9.47 -6.73 2.26
C LEU A 106 9.06 -6.14 3.61
N GLY A 107 7.82 -6.37 4.02
CA GLY A 107 7.32 -5.94 5.32
C GLY A 107 5.97 -6.55 5.68
N SER A 108 5.60 -6.41 6.94
CA SER A 108 4.29 -6.81 7.46
C SER A 108 3.89 -5.95 8.65
N PHE A 109 2.59 -5.73 8.79
CA PHE A 109 2.03 -4.93 9.87
C PHE A 109 0.75 -5.59 10.39
N PHE A 110 0.48 -5.43 11.69
CA PHE A 110 -0.78 -5.83 12.28
C PHE A 110 -1.29 -4.75 13.23
N GLY A 111 -2.56 -4.39 13.14
CA GLY A 111 -3.16 -3.40 14.01
C GLY A 111 -4.63 -3.12 13.71
N ASN A 112 -5.25 -2.31 14.55
CA ASN A 112 -6.60 -1.80 14.30
C ASN A 112 -6.56 -0.79 13.16
N VAL A 113 -7.44 -0.94 12.16
CA VAL A 113 -7.55 -0.05 10.98
C VAL A 113 -7.65 1.42 11.39
N SER A 114 -8.37 1.76 12.46
CA SER A 114 -8.51 3.15 12.92
C SER A 114 -7.22 3.80 13.42
N ASN A 115 -6.21 3.00 13.75
CA ASN A 115 -4.95 3.45 14.35
C ASN A 115 -3.76 3.29 13.40
N ILE A 116 -3.99 2.86 12.16
CA ILE A 116 -2.94 2.73 11.15
C ILE A 116 -2.64 4.13 10.62
N ILE A 117 -1.37 4.49 10.65
CA ILE A 117 -0.85 5.69 10.01
C ILE A 117 0.22 5.27 8.99
N PRO A 118 0.44 6.05 7.91
CA PRO A 118 1.43 5.73 6.87
C PRO A 118 2.81 5.36 7.42
N GLU A 119 3.29 6.05 8.46
CA GLU A 119 4.62 5.86 9.06
C GLU A 119 4.80 4.45 9.63
N ASN A 120 3.76 3.88 10.24
CA ASN A 120 3.79 2.52 10.78
C ASN A 120 4.01 1.48 9.67
N LEU A 121 3.42 1.73 8.50
CA LEU A 121 3.58 0.88 7.31
C LEU A 121 5.01 1.02 6.77
N VAL A 122 5.52 2.24 6.64
CA VAL A 122 6.90 2.50 6.18
C VAL A 122 7.93 1.80 7.05
N ILE A 123 7.83 1.90 8.38
CA ILE A 123 8.78 1.27 9.32
C ILE A 123 8.85 -0.25 9.11
N SER A 124 7.72 -0.88 8.77
CA SER A 124 7.66 -2.32 8.54
C SER A 124 8.38 -2.77 7.26
N VAL A 125 8.48 -1.90 6.24
CA VAL A 125 9.05 -2.23 4.93
C VAL A 125 10.48 -1.69 4.74
N SER A 126 10.76 -0.50 5.28
CA SER A 126 12.01 0.26 5.07
C SER A 126 13.27 -0.35 5.69
N ARG A 127 13.16 -1.43 6.48
CA ARG A 127 14.34 -2.16 6.97
C ARG A 127 15.09 -2.92 5.86
N ARG A 128 14.52 -3.02 4.66
CA ARG A 128 15.14 -3.65 3.48
C ARG A 128 15.38 -2.58 2.40
N ARG A 129 16.55 -2.68 1.75
CA ARG A 129 17.11 -1.72 0.77
C ARG A 129 16.16 -1.48 -0.43
N LYS A 130 16.50 -0.45 -1.23
CA LYS A 130 15.83 0.01 -2.48
C LYS A 130 14.87 -1.01 -3.10
N ILE A 131 13.66 -0.54 -3.44
CA ILE A 131 12.75 -1.31 -4.27
C ILE A 131 13.35 -1.38 -5.68
N GLU A 132 14.04 -2.48 -5.97
CA GLU A 132 14.57 -2.75 -7.31
C GLU A 132 13.46 -3.26 -8.24
N GLU A 133 12.43 -3.90 -7.67
CA GLU A 133 11.32 -4.48 -8.42
C GLU A 133 10.09 -3.55 -8.39
N PRO A 134 9.65 -3.03 -9.54
CA PRO A 134 8.51 -2.10 -9.59
C PRO A 134 7.18 -2.80 -9.24
N ARG A 135 7.13 -4.13 -9.12
CA ARG A 135 5.90 -4.87 -8.85
C ARG A 135 5.92 -5.57 -7.51
N LEU A 136 4.86 -5.36 -6.76
CA LEU A 136 4.67 -5.91 -5.41
C LEU A 136 3.32 -6.61 -5.29
N ILE A 137 3.27 -7.58 -4.39
CA ILE A 137 2.03 -8.17 -3.90
C ILE A 137 1.74 -7.58 -2.53
N ILE A 138 0.55 -7.01 -2.35
CA ILE A 138 0.06 -6.52 -1.07
C ILE A 138 -1.12 -7.40 -0.67
N GLN A 139 -0.98 -8.12 0.44
CA GLN A 139 -2.07 -8.88 1.03
C GLN A 139 -2.63 -8.16 2.25
N LEU A 140 -3.92 -7.90 2.25
CA LEU A 140 -4.68 -7.21 3.29
C LEU A 140 -5.71 -8.17 3.87
N THR A 141 -5.48 -8.67 5.08
CA THR A 141 -6.44 -9.55 5.77
C THR A 141 -7.16 -8.78 6.86
N TYR A 142 -8.45 -8.55 6.66
CA TYR A 142 -9.34 -7.85 7.57
C TYR A 142 -10.05 -8.84 8.49
N ILE A 143 -10.16 -8.47 9.77
CA ILE A 143 -10.84 -9.22 10.82
C ILE A 143 -11.81 -8.28 11.52
N ALA A 144 -13.11 -8.52 11.35
CA ALA A 144 -14.16 -7.78 12.04
C ALA A 144 -14.39 -8.34 13.45
N GLN A 145 -14.53 -7.42 14.41
CA GLN A 145 -15.02 -7.69 15.76
C GLN A 145 -16.38 -7.05 16.01
#